data_AF-A0A0F9YLY1-F1
#
_entry.id   AF-A0A0F9YLY1-F1
#
_cell.length_a   1.000
_cell.length_b   1.000
_cell.length_c   1.000
_cell.angle_alpha   90.00
_cell.angle_beta   90.00
_cell.angle_gamma   90.00
#
_symmetry.space_group_name_H-M   'P 1'
#
loop_
_entity.id
_entity.type
_entity.pdbx_description
1 polymer ?
#
loop_
_entity_poly.entity_id
_entity_poly.type
_entity_poly.pdbx_seq_one_letter_code
_entity_poly.pdbx_strand_id
1 'polypeptide(L)' 'MAKTNIKYDKEAKILSIRVSDKKSVDSDAKGNVVIDYDKNGNVVNIDVMKISLDEFSKIESACAQI' A
#
# COMPACT_ATOMS: atom_id res chain seq x y z
N MET A 1 20.64 -8.71 -8.92
CA MET A 1 19.19 -8.74 -9.20
C MET A 1 18.47 -8.51 -7.89
N ALA A 2 17.56 -7.55 -7.80
CA ALA A 2 16.72 -7.42 -6.61
C ALA A 2 15.79 -8.63 -6.53
N LYS A 3 15.70 -9.26 -5.36
CA LYS A 3 14.85 -10.43 -5.17
C LYS A 3 13.43 -9.94 -4.91
N THR A 4 12.49 -10.27 -5.79
CA THR A 4 11.08 -10.02 -5.53
C THR A 4 10.67 -10.77 -4.26
N ASN A 5 10.07 -10.06 -3.31
CA ASN A 5 9.64 -10.59 -2.03
C ASN A 5 8.14 -10.33 -1.85
N ILE A 6 7.36 -11.40 -1.72
CA ILE A 6 5.91 -11.33 -1.53
C ILE A 6 5.62 -11.72 -0.08
N LYS A 7 4.92 -10.85 0.64
CA LYS A 7 4.53 -11.08 2.03
C LYS A 7 3.07 -10.73 2.23
N TYR A 8 2.39 -11.51 3.07
CA TYR A 8 1.04 -11.20 3.51
C TYR A 8 1.04 -10.98 5.02
N ASP A 9 0.67 -9.78 5.44
CA ASP A 9 0.38 -9.47 6.83
C ASP A 9 -1.08 -9.83 7.13
N LYS A 10 -1.28 -10.81 8.01
CA LYS A 10 -2.61 -11.31 8.35
C LYS A 10 -3.38 -10.35 9.26
N GLU A 11 -2.68 -9.60 10.11
CA GLU A 11 -3.30 -8.68 11.07
C GLU A 11 -3.76 -7.43 10.34
N ALA A 12 -2.85 -6.82 9.55
CA ALA A 12 -3.16 -5.66 8.73
C ALA A 12 -4.00 -6.00 7.48
N LYS A 13 -4.01 -7.28 7.05
CA LYS A 13 -4.65 -7.75 5.82
C LYS A 13 -4.10 -7.02 4.58
N ILE A 14 -2.77 -6.95 4.52
CA ILE A 14 -2.02 -6.30 3.44
C ILE A 14 -1.15 -7.34 2.74
N LEU A 15 -1.28 -7.41 1.41
CA LEU A 15 -0.36 -8.14 0.55
C LEU A 15 0.68 -7.16 0.00
N SER A 16 1.94 -7.35 0.39
CA SER A 16 3.06 -6.54 -0.08
C SER A 16 3.89 -7.29 -1.10
N ILE A 17 4.18 -6.63 -2.22
CA ILE A 17 5.04 -7.12 -3.30
C ILE A 17 6.23 -6.17 -3.41
N ARG A 18 7.33 -6.52 -2.74
CA ARG A 18 8.60 -5.80 -2.83
C ARG A 18 9.30 -6.17 -4.12
N VAL A 19 9.52 -5.19 -4.99
CA VAL A 19 10.24 -5.39 -6.28
C VAL A 19 11.69 -4.92 -6.21
N SER A 20 12.04 -4.09 -5.23
CA SER A 20 13.39 -3.59 -5.02
C SER A 20 13.71 -3.32 -3.55
N ASP A 21 14.97 -3.52 -3.15
CA ASP A 21 15.48 -3.17 -1.82
C ASP A 21 15.84 -1.67 -1.70
N LYS A 22 15.67 -0.90 -2.77
CA LYS A 22 15.84 0.55 -2.72
C LYS A 22 14.86 1.20 -1.74
N LYS A 23 15.26 2.37 -1.23
CA LYS A 23 14.46 3.19 -0.32
C LYS A 23 13.30 3.84 -1.08
N SER A 24 12.08 3.70 -0.53
CA SER A 24 10.92 4.49 -0.96
C SER A 24 11.07 5.94 -0.48
N VAL A 25 10.74 6.89 -1.33
CA VAL A 25 10.69 8.32 -0.99
C VAL A 25 9.37 8.98 -1.36
N ASP A 26 8.50 8.29 -2.10
CA ASP A 26 7.21 8.77 -2.54
C ASP A 26 6.22 7.60 -2.70
N SER A 27 4.92 7.88 -2.63
CA SER A 27 3.86 6.88 -2.72
C SER A 27 2.62 7.44 -3.41
N ASP A 28 1.98 6.64 -4.27
CA ASP A 28 0.66 6.92 -4.84
C ASP A 28 -0.34 5.90 -4.33
N ALA A 29 -1.54 6.36 -3.95
CA ALA A 29 -2.59 5.51 -3.42
C ALA A 29 -3.85 5.63 -4.29
N LYS A 30 -4.31 4.50 -4.82
CA LYS A 30 -5.49 4.43 -5.68
C LYS A 30 -6.39 3.26 -5.31
N GLY A 31 -7.58 3.57 -4.81
CA GLY A 31 -8.51 2.56 -4.31
C GLY A 31 -7.93 1.84 -3.10
N ASN A 32 -7.68 0.54 -3.23
CA ASN A 32 -7.08 -0.31 -2.19
C ASN A 32 -5.61 -0.65 -2.45
N VAL A 33 -4.95 0.05 -3.38
CA VAL A 33 -3.56 -0.19 -3.74
C VAL A 33 -2.71 1.02 -3.40
N VAL A 34 -1.52 0.78 -2.85
CA VAL A 34 -0.47 1.77 -2.65
C VAL A 34 0.76 1.35 -3.44
N ILE A 35 1.34 2.26 -4.21
CA ILE A 35 2.54 2.04 -5.02
C ILE A 35 3.63 2.97 -4.50
N ASP A 36 4.76 2.38 -4.10
CA ASP A 36 5.92 3.12 -3.58
C ASP A 36 6.98 3.30 -4.66
N TYR A 37 7.61 4.47 -4.68
CA TYR A 37 8.63 4.84 -5.66
C TYR A 37 9.97 5.22 -5.02
N ASP A 38 11.07 4.88 -5.70
CA ASP A 38 12.40 5.42 -5.39
C ASP A 38 12.54 6.87 -5.89
N LYS A 39 13.63 7.53 -5.51
CA LYS A 39 13.94 8.92 -5.90
C LYS A 39 14.04 9.17 -7.40
N ASN A 40 14.09 8.12 -8.22
CA ASN A 40 14.16 8.20 -9.68
C ASN A 40 12.80 7.84 -10.32
N GLY A 41 11.73 7.65 -9.52
CA GLY A 41 10.41 7.26 -9.99
C GLY A 41 10.25 5.77 -10.31
N ASN A 42 11.20 4.90 -9.94
CA ASN A 42 11.02 3.46 -10.14
C ASN A 42 10.18 2.87 -9.02
N VAL A 43 9.26 1.96 -9.35
CA VAL A 43 8.48 1.22 -8.35
C VAL A 43 9.41 0.37 -7.47
N VAL A 44 9.23 0.46 -6.16
CA VAL A 44 9.98 -0.34 -5.16
C VAL A 44 9.10 -1.33 -4.40
N ASN A 45 7.82 -1.01 -4.21
CA ASN A 45 6.86 -1.85 -3.51
C ASN A 45 5.43 -1.58 -4.00
N ILE A 46 4.58 -2.59 -3.90
CA ILE A 46 3.14 -2.49 -4.16
C ILE A 46 2.42 -3.17 -2.99
N ASP A 47 1.56 -2.41 -2.30
CA ASP A 47 0.70 -2.92 -1.24
C ASP A 47 -0.74 -3.00 -1.72
N VAL A 48 -1.38 -4.15 -1.53
CA VAL A 48 -2.81 -4.36 -1.77
C VAL A 48 -3.49 -4.59 -0.44
N MET A 49 -4.40 -3.67 -0.10
CA MET A 49 -5.14 -3.66 1.16
C MET A 49 -6.52 -4.31 0.98
N LYS A 50 -7.09 -4.82 2.07
CA LYS A 50 -8.45 -5.38 2.05
C LYS A 50 -9.54 -4.33 1.80
N ILE A 51 -9.36 -3.11 2.30
CA ILE A 51 -10.34 -2.01 2.22
C ILE A 51 -9.69 -0.87 1.44
N SER A 52 -10.47 -0.21 0.58
CA SER A 52 -10.02 0.98 -0.14
C SER A 52 -10.06 2.24 0.73
N LEU A 53 -9.29 3.26 0.38
CA LEU A 53 -9.33 4.55 1.07
C LEU A 53 -10.72 5.20 1.01
N ASP A 54 -11.43 5.04 -0.11
CA ASP A 54 -12.79 5.56 -0.30
C ASP A 54 -13.80 4.88 0.64
N GLU A 55 -13.67 3.56 0.82
CA GLU A 55 -14.49 2.81 1.78
C GLU A 55 -14.14 3.20 3.21
N PHE A 56 -12.85 3.40 3.52
CA PHE A 56 -12.42 3.83 4.85
C PHE A 56 -13.00 5.19 5.23
N SER A 57 -12.94 6.19 4.34
CA SER A 57 -13.50 7.53 4.61
C SER A 57 -15.01 7.50 4.90
N LYS A 58 -15.76 6.60 4.24
CA LYS A 58 -17.20 6.41 4.51
C LYS A 58 -17.44 5.81 5.89
N ILE A 59 -16.61 4.85 6.31
CA ILE A 59 -16.68 4.22 7.64
C ILE A 59 -16.36 5.26 8.72
N GLU A 60 -15.30 6.03 8.54
CA GLU A 60 -14.91 7.11 9.48
C GLU A 60 -16.04 8.11 9.68
N SER A 61 -16.63 8.57 8.58
CA SER A 61 -17.76 9.53 8.62
C SER A 61 -18.97 8.97 9.37
N ALA A 62 -19.22 7.66 9.29
CA ALA A 62 -20.31 7.01 10.02
C ALA A 62 -20.01 6.87 11.52
N CYS A 63 -18.75 6.61 11.90
CA CYS A 63 -18.34 6.54 13.30
C CYS A 63 -18.38 7.91 14.00
N ALA A 64 -18.14 9.01 13.29
CA ALA A 64 -18.16 10.36 13.85
C ALA A 64 -19.57 10.90 14.16
N GLN A 65 -20.63 10.18 13.78
CA GLN A 65 -22.04 10.57 13.94
C GLN A 65 -22.73 9.85 15.12
N ILE A 66 -21.99 9.06 15.90
CA ILE A 66 -22.47 8.32 17.07
C ILE A 66 -21.88 8.95 18.33
#